data_AF-A0A5K1EUX4-F1
#
_entry.id   AF-A0A5K1EUX4-F1
#
_cell.length_a   1.000
_cell.length_b   1.000
_cell.length_c   1.000
_cell.angle_alpha   90.00
_cell.angle_beta   90.00
_cell.angle_gamma   90.00
#
_symmetry.space_group_name_H-M   'P 1'
#
loop_
_entity.id
_entity.type
_entity.pdbx_description
1 polymer ?
#
loop_
_entity_poly.entity_id
_entity_poly.type
_entity_poly.pdbx_seq_one_letter_code
_entity_poly.pdbx_strand_id
1 'polypeptide(L)' 'MRFEDNIIETLQKYGYKGEYMSKDWLSQPIFIQSFAPTSLIYVSNLTDSPKIFLIDD' A
#
# COMPACT_ATOMS: atom_id res chain seq x y z
N MET A 1 -15.76 -2.60 7.38
CA MET A 1 -14.80 -1.82 6.60
C MET A 1 -13.69 -1.40 7.53
N ARG A 2 -12.47 -1.89 7.29
CA ARG A 2 -11.28 -1.47 8.02
C ARG A 2 -10.80 -0.12 7.46
N PHE A 3 -10.04 0.63 8.24
CA PHE A 3 -9.53 1.93 7.80
C PHE A 3 -8.64 1.82 6.55
N GLU A 4 -7.88 0.72 6.47
CA GLU A 4 -7.02 0.36 5.36
C GLU A 4 -7.80 0.18 4.05
N ASP A 5 -9.05 -0.29 4.10
CA ASP A 5 -9.89 -0.46 2.90
C ASP A 5 -10.07 0.89 2.19
N ASN A 6 -10.42 1.94 2.94
CA ASN A 6 -10.65 3.28 2.40
C ASN A 6 -9.37 3.86 1.76
N ILE A 7 -8.20 3.57 2.34
CA ILE A 7 -6.92 4.01 1.79
C ILE A 7 -6.69 3.32 0.44
N ILE A 8 -6.82 1.99 0.38
CA ILE A 8 -6.56 1.24 -0.86
C ILE A 8 -7.57 1.60 -1.94
N GLU A 9 -8.85 1.73 -1.62
CA GLU A 9 -9.88 2.19 -2.57
C GLU A 9 -9.56 3.58 -3.12
N THR A 10 -9.10 4.49 -2.25
CA THR A 10 -8.68 5.83 -2.68
C THR A 10 -7.50 5.76 -3.63
N LEU A 11 -6.47 4.97 -3.31
CA LEU A 11 -5.30 4.79 -4.16
C LEU A 11 -5.67 4.22 -5.54
N GLN A 12 -6.50 3.18 -5.57
CA GLN A 12 -6.98 2.60 -6.83
C GLN A 12 -7.77 3.61 -7.66
N LYS A 13 -8.64 4.41 -7.02
CA LYS A 13 -9.42 5.47 -7.68
C LYS A 13 -8.53 6.51 -8.37
N TYR A 14 -7.36 6.81 -7.81
CA TYR A 14 -6.40 7.75 -8.39
C TYR A 14 -5.37 7.11 -9.33
N GLY A 15 -5.48 5.81 -9.61
CA GLY A 15 -4.64 5.12 -10.60
C GLY A 15 -3.38 4.47 -10.04
N TYR A 16 -3.19 4.43 -8.71
CA TYR A 16 -2.09 3.69 -8.10
C TYR A 16 -2.35 2.19 -8.23
N LYS A 17 -1.58 1.54 -9.09
CA LYS A 17 -1.75 0.12 -9.43
C LYS A 17 -0.45 -0.48 -9.94
N GLY A 18 -0.50 -1.80 -10.15
CA GLY A 18 0.61 -2.57 -10.68
C GLY A 18 1.56 -3.06 -9.61
N GLU A 19 2.22 -4.16 -9.94
CA GLU A 19 3.24 -4.77 -9.09
C GLU A 19 4.47 -3.86 -8.99
N TYR A 20 5.19 -3.96 -7.87
CA TYR A 20 6.42 -3.19 -7.65
C TYR A 20 7.38 -3.31 -8.85
N MET A 21 7.91 -2.16 -9.31
CA MET A 21 8.80 -2.03 -10.47
C MET A 21 8.19 -2.38 -11.84
N SER A 22 6.90 -2.72 -11.92
CA SER A 22 6.20 -2.79 -13.21
C SER A 22 6.09 -1.41 -13.87
N LYS A 23 5.81 -1.36 -15.18
CA LYS A 23 5.61 -0.09 -15.89
C LYS A 23 4.47 0.75 -15.29
N ASP A 24 3.39 0.09 -14.86
CA ASP A 24 2.24 0.74 -14.22
C ASP A 24 2.65 1.35 -12.88
N TRP A 25 3.38 0.62 -12.04
CA TRP A 25 3.86 1.14 -10.75
C TRP A 25 4.88 2.27 -10.94
N LEU A 26 5.81 2.14 -11.90
CA LEU A 26 6.81 3.17 -12.21
C LEU A 26 6.19 4.46 -12.76
N SER A 27 4.98 4.41 -13.30
CA SER A 27 4.25 5.61 -13.72
C SER A 27 3.79 6.46 -12.53
N GLN A 28 3.56 5.85 -11.37
CA GLN A 28 3.16 6.53 -10.14
C GLN A 28 3.59 5.74 -8.88
N PRO A 29 4.87 5.80 -8.49
CA PRO A 29 5.42 5.03 -7.38
C PRO A 29 4.77 5.36 -6.03
N ILE A 30 4.51 4.35 -5.20
CA ILE A 30 4.00 4.53 -3.84
C ILE A 30 4.55 3.48 -2.86
N PHE A 31 4.75 3.92 -1.63
CA PHE A 31 5.08 3.08 -0.48
C PHE A 31 4.02 3.28 0.61
N ILE A 32 3.57 2.19 1.22
CA ILE A 32 2.60 2.22 2.34
C ILE A 32 3.36 1.95 3.63
N GLN A 33 3.22 2.82 4.62
CA GLN A 33 3.94 2.71 5.90
C GLN A 33 3.00 2.64 7.09
N SER A 34 3.39 1.89 8.12
CA SER A 34 2.66 1.82 9.39
C SER A 34 3.54 1.28 10.52
N PHE A 35 3.23 1.70 11.75
CA PHE A 35 3.74 1.10 12.99
C PHE A 35 2.95 -0.15 13.41
N ALA A 36 1.78 -0.39 12.81
CA ALA A 36 0.95 -1.54 13.11
C ALA A 36 1.28 -2.70 12.14
N PRO A 37 1.94 -3.78 12.60
CA PRO A 37 2.32 -4.88 11.71
C PRO A 37 1.08 -5.59 11.16
N THR A 38 0.00 -5.67 11.93
CA THR A 38 -1.28 -6.25 11.51
C THR A 38 -1.92 -5.47 10.36
N SER A 39 -1.81 -4.14 10.35
CA SER A 39 -2.26 -3.29 9.24
C SER A 39 -1.48 -3.58 7.96
N LEU A 40 -0.15 -3.75 8.04
CA LEU A 40 0.68 -4.07 6.87
C LEU A 40 0.38 -5.47 6.31
N ILE A 41 0.14 -6.47 7.18
CA ILE A 41 -0.30 -7.81 6.78
C ILE A 41 -1.68 -7.76 6.12
N TYR A 42 -2.58 -6.92 6.61
CA TYR A 42 -3.89 -6.79 5.99
C TYR A 42 -3.77 -6.17 4.58
N VAL A 43 -3.07 -5.04 4.48
CA VAL A 43 -2.83 -4.34 3.21
C VAL A 43 -2.06 -5.19 2.21
N SER A 44 -1.20 -6.11 2.64
CA SER A 44 -0.47 -6.98 1.71
C SER A 44 -1.38 -7.87 0.87
N ASN A 45 -2.62 -8.12 1.31
CA ASN A 45 -3.60 -8.89 0.54
C ASN A 45 -4.40 -8.02 -0.44
N LEU A 46 -4.25 -6.70 -0.39
CA LEU A 46 -5.05 -5.73 -1.14
C LEU A 46 -4.26 -4.98 -2.22
N THR A 47 -2.92 -4.96 -2.12
CA THR A 47 -2.05 -4.27 -3.08
C THR A 47 -0.63 -4.84 -3.12
N ASP A 48 -0.04 -4.77 -4.31
CA ASP A 48 1.33 -5.18 -4.59
C ASP A 48 2.36 -4.06 -4.34
N SER A 49 1.90 -2.86 -3.99
CA SER A 49 2.80 -1.76 -3.63
C SER A 49 3.66 -2.13 -2.41
N PRO A 50 4.92 -1.67 -2.32
CA PRO A 50 5.78 -1.95 -1.17
C PRO A 50 5.22 -1.44 0.16
N LYS A 51 5.49 -2.21 1.22
CA LYS A 51 5.07 -1.92 2.59
C LYS A 51 6.30 -1.68 3.46
N ILE A 52 6.28 -0.64 4.28
CA ILE A 52 7.37 -0.26 5.18
C ILE A 52 6.86 -0.37 6.62
N PHE A 53 7.49 -1.26 7.39
CA PHE A 53 7.24 -1.34 8.82
C PHE A 53 8.10 -0.29 9.54
N LEU A 54 7.44 0.61 10.25
CA LEU A 54 8.10 1.65 11.03
C LEU A 54 8.43 1.13 12.43
N ILE A 55 9.66 1.39 12.86
CA ILE A 55 10.14 1.10 14.21
C ILE A 55 10.38 2.44 14.88
N ASP A 56 9.87 2.60 16.10
CA ASP A 56 10.16 3.73 16.98
C ASP A 56 11.14 3.25 18.07
N ASP A 57 11.93 4.18 18.62
CA ASP A 57 12.93 3.89 19.66
C ASP A 57 12.31 3.62 21.05
#